data_AF-W7LVM7-F1
#
_entry.id   AF-W7LVM7-F1
#
_cell.length_a   1.000
_cell.length_b   1.000
_cell.length_c   1.000
_cell.angle_alpha   90.00
_cell.angle_beta   90.00
_cell.angle_gamma   90.00
#
_symmetry.space_group_name_H-M   'P 1'
#
loop_
_entity.id
_entity.type
_entity.pdbx_description
1 polymer ?
#
loop_
_entity_poly.entity_id
_entity_poly.type
_entity_poly.pdbx_seq_one_letter_code
_entity_poly.pdbx_strand_id
1 'polypeptide(L)'
;MFRVSSLIAIFVAAISILIIIIYPSNYFTHIQQLTTNIFTNKTTTITSTTQSQMNAAKNMSKSLRHAKITPHRSSSRGHSDHGWLNTYHSFSFADWYDPRFSHFGSLRVLNEDRVKANSGFPTHPHRDFEIFSYILSGELTHRDSMLTKGKEGGQSDKFYRMHRGDVQFTTGGTGIAHSEFNEHKSDTVHFLQIWATPWKRGLTPRYHTRHFSDESKRQGFVKILSPLKGGEEATAQQEKDAEPVIPDTIPIHADFVMAAGIIEPSKKFEWTVGGGATEQTKRKVYVHVPMTKGGKAKIRLDGREDSEIQEGDGAFIDGVNAGDRLAVESIGEAEAEVVVLDTA
;
A
#
# COMPACT_ATOMS: atom_id res chain seq x y z
N MET A 1 21.60 16.30 43.40
CA MET A 1 22.74 16.42 42.45
C MET A 1 22.91 17.82 41.83
N PHE A 2 22.37 18.90 42.43
CA PHE A 2 22.37 20.26 41.83
C PHE A 2 23.28 21.30 42.55
N ARG A 3 24.15 20.87 43.47
CA ARG A 3 25.01 21.80 44.25
C ARG A 3 26.50 21.77 43.88
N VAL A 4 26.94 20.93 42.94
CA VAL A 4 28.36 20.81 42.55
C VAL A 4 28.73 21.73 41.38
N SER A 5 27.78 22.07 40.49
CA SER A 5 28.02 22.82 39.26
C SER A 5 28.38 24.30 39.50
N SER A 6 27.82 24.92 40.53
CA SER A 6 28.02 26.35 40.82
C SER A 6 29.38 26.66 41.46
N LEU A 7 30.00 25.69 42.14
CA LEU A 7 31.32 25.84 42.75
C LEU A 7 32.44 25.77 41.68
N ILE A 8 32.25 25.00 40.61
CA ILE A 8 33.23 24.87 39.51
C ILE A 8 33.28 26.17 38.68
N ALA A 9 32.15 26.82 38.41
CA ALA A 9 32.11 28.07 37.65
C ALA A 9 32.82 29.23 38.38
N ILE A 10 32.70 29.29 39.71
CA ILE A 10 33.36 30.31 40.53
C ILE A 10 34.88 30.05 40.62
N PHE A 11 35.31 28.78 40.66
CA PHE A 11 36.72 28.41 40.69
C PHE A 11 37.45 28.71 39.36
N VAL A 12 36.79 28.50 38.22
CA VAL A 12 37.34 28.81 36.89
C VAL A 12 37.49 30.32 36.68
N ALA A 13 36.55 31.13 37.18
CA ALA A 13 36.64 32.60 37.12
C ALA A 13 37.80 33.17 37.97
N ALA A 14 38.05 32.59 39.15
CA ALA A 14 39.14 33.04 40.03
C ALA A 14 40.53 32.72 39.46
N ILE A 15 40.70 31.55 38.82
CA ILE A 15 41.96 31.17 38.16
C ILE A 15 42.24 32.05 36.94
N SER A 16 41.19 32.43 36.19
CA SER A 16 41.32 33.28 35.02
C SER A 16 41.78 34.70 35.37
N ILE A 17 41.35 35.23 36.53
CA ILE A 17 41.78 36.55 37.02
C ILE A 17 43.23 36.52 37.53
N LEU A 18 43.69 35.41 38.12
CA LEU A 18 45.06 35.27 38.62
C LEU A 18 46.08 35.16 37.47
N ILE A 19 45.72 34.53 36.35
CA ILE A 19 46.59 34.38 35.17
C ILE A 19 46.80 35.72 34.43
N ILE A 20 45.79 36.59 34.42
CA ILE A 20 45.84 37.92 33.78
C ILE A 20 46.81 38.88 34.50
N ILE A 21 47.03 38.71 35.81
CA ILE A 21 47.93 39.57 36.60
C ILE A 21 49.40 39.18 36.41
N ILE A 22 49.70 37.92 36.08
CA ILE A 22 51.08 37.38 36.05
C ILE A 22 51.72 37.45 34.64
N TYR A 23 50.93 37.45 33.56
CA TYR A 23 51.44 37.43 32.18
C TYR A 23 50.72 38.44 31.26
N PRO A 24 51.11 39.72 31.24
CA PRO A 24 50.35 40.76 30.54
C PRO A 24 50.50 40.79 29.01
N SER A 25 51.42 40.02 28.41
CA SER A 25 51.94 40.36 27.07
C SER A 25 51.63 39.40 25.91
N ASN A 26 50.78 38.37 26.04
CA ASN A 26 50.54 37.45 24.91
C ASN A 26 49.09 36.99 24.65
N TYR A 27 48.05 37.70 25.14
CA TYR A 27 46.65 37.24 25.01
C TYR A 27 45.81 37.91 23.92
N PHE A 28 46.33 38.91 23.19
CA PHE A 28 45.49 39.72 22.31
C PHE A 28 45.34 39.23 20.86
N THR A 29 46.14 38.27 20.40
CA THR A 29 46.10 37.82 18.99
C THR A 29 45.32 36.52 18.75
N HIS A 30 44.99 35.74 19.78
CA HIS A 30 44.21 34.49 19.63
C HIS A 30 42.70 34.61 19.87
N ILE A 31 42.20 35.69 20.47
CA ILE A 31 40.77 35.86 20.75
C ILE A 31 39.98 36.50 19.58
N GLN A 32 40.64 37.21 18.66
CA GLN A 32 39.95 37.79 17.49
C GLN A 32 39.64 36.78 16.36
N GLN A 33 40.34 35.65 16.27
CA GLN A 33 40.02 34.59 15.28
C GLN A 33 38.98 33.58 15.76
N LEU A 34 38.75 33.47 17.08
CA LEU A 34 37.72 32.60 17.65
C LEU A 34 36.34 33.27 17.72
N THR A 35 36.28 34.59 17.81
CA THR A 35 35.00 35.32 17.92
C THR A 35 34.32 35.57 16.57
N THR A 36 35.08 35.72 15.48
CA THR A 36 34.50 35.86 14.12
C THR A 36 33.93 34.55 13.58
N ASN A 37 34.54 33.39 13.86
CA ASN A 37 34.06 32.09 13.38
C ASN A 37 32.87 31.51 14.17
N ILE A 38 32.66 31.93 15.43
CA ILE A 38 31.53 31.47 16.24
C ILE A 38 30.25 32.27 15.93
N PHE A 39 30.35 33.56 15.62
CA PHE A 39 29.19 34.41 15.33
C PHE A 39 28.66 34.30 13.89
N THR A 40 29.50 34.03 12.88
CA THR A 40 29.01 33.72 11.52
C THR A 40 28.43 32.32 11.43
N ASN A 41 29.04 31.31 12.04
CA ASN A 41 28.49 29.95 12.01
C ASN A 41 27.22 29.78 12.85
N LYS A 42 27.06 30.47 14.00
CA LYS A 42 25.78 30.44 14.72
C LYS A 42 24.66 31.13 13.97
N THR A 43 24.91 32.25 13.29
CA THR A 43 23.86 32.96 12.55
C THR A 43 23.41 32.16 11.33
N THR A 44 24.34 31.55 10.59
CA THR A 44 23.99 30.69 9.44
C THR A 44 23.31 29.39 9.87
N THR A 45 23.75 28.76 10.96
CA THR A 45 23.15 27.51 11.47
C THR A 45 21.79 27.74 12.13
N ILE A 46 21.59 28.85 12.84
CA ILE A 46 20.28 29.16 13.46
C ILE A 46 19.26 29.55 12.38
N THR A 47 19.66 30.27 11.32
CA THR A 47 18.76 30.64 10.21
C THR A 47 18.43 29.44 9.32
N SER A 48 19.40 28.54 9.05
CA SER A 48 19.13 27.33 8.26
C SER A 48 18.34 26.27 9.04
N THR A 49 18.57 26.14 10.35
CA THR A 49 17.81 25.19 11.20
C THR A 49 16.39 25.69 11.42
N THR A 50 16.18 26.99 11.62
CA THR A 50 14.82 27.55 11.72
C THR A 50 14.11 27.50 10.38
N GLN A 51 14.76 27.71 9.23
CA GLN A 51 14.11 27.61 7.92
C GLN A 51 13.87 26.17 7.47
N SER A 52 14.75 25.23 7.83
CA SER A 52 14.56 23.78 7.69
C SER A 52 13.44 23.26 8.59
N GLN A 53 13.40 23.68 9.86
CA GLN A 53 12.32 23.32 10.79
C GLN A 53 11.01 24.04 10.46
N MET A 54 11.04 25.28 9.96
CA MET A 54 9.85 25.99 9.47
C MET A 54 9.36 25.39 8.16
N ASN A 55 10.22 24.92 7.25
CA ASN A 55 9.80 24.22 6.02
C ASN A 55 9.30 22.79 6.32
N ALA A 56 9.93 22.09 7.27
CA ALA A 56 9.43 20.81 7.78
C ALA A 56 8.08 20.98 8.51
N ALA A 57 7.90 22.05 9.30
CA ALA A 57 6.63 22.37 9.95
C ALA A 57 5.58 22.93 8.99
N LYS A 58 5.98 23.55 7.86
CA LYS A 58 5.06 24.02 6.80
C LYS A 58 4.60 22.88 5.89
N ASN A 59 5.38 21.80 5.80
CA ASN A 59 4.99 20.55 5.14
C ASN A 59 4.32 19.54 6.10
N MET A 60 4.55 19.62 7.41
CA MET A 60 3.76 18.88 8.40
C MET A 60 2.43 19.59 8.63
N SER A 61 1.38 19.06 8.02
CA SER A 61 -0.01 19.50 8.16
C SER A 61 -0.37 20.77 7.39
N LYS A 62 -0.36 20.69 6.05
CA LYS A 62 -1.58 21.11 5.36
C LYS A 62 -2.66 20.14 5.83
N SER A 63 -3.31 20.47 6.95
CA SER A 63 -4.38 19.66 7.52
C SER A 63 -5.27 19.14 6.38
N LEU A 64 -5.32 17.82 6.20
CA LEU A 64 -6.08 17.14 5.15
C LEU A 64 -7.60 17.25 5.38
N ARG A 65 -8.09 18.43 5.79
CA ARG A 65 -9.49 18.72 6.09
C ARG A 65 -10.42 18.47 4.90
N HIS A 66 -9.87 18.49 3.69
CA HIS A 66 -10.60 18.22 2.46
C HIS A 66 -10.69 16.73 2.13
N ALA A 67 -9.77 15.92 2.65
CA ALA A 67 -9.81 14.48 2.46
C ALA A 67 -10.85 13.85 3.40
N LYS A 68 -11.55 12.84 2.88
CA LYS A 68 -12.69 12.21 3.54
C LYS A 68 -12.47 10.71 3.64
N ILE A 69 -12.71 10.15 4.82
CA ILE A 69 -12.86 8.70 5.01
C ILE A 69 -14.35 8.38 5.09
N THR A 70 -14.84 7.51 4.22
CA THR A 70 -16.23 7.03 4.22
C THR A 70 -16.21 5.52 4.41
N PRO A 71 -16.69 4.99 5.55
CA PRO A 71 -16.78 3.56 5.77
C PRO A 71 -17.69 2.90 4.72
N HIS A 72 -17.27 1.73 4.23
CA HIS A 72 -18.04 0.87 3.36
C HIS A 72 -18.32 -0.44 4.10
N ARG A 73 -19.53 -0.58 4.65
CA ARG A 73 -19.83 -1.70 5.54
C ARG A 73 -20.02 -2.99 4.74
N SER A 74 -19.62 -4.11 5.33
CA SER A 74 -19.81 -5.45 4.76
C SER A 74 -21.28 -5.71 4.42
N SER A 75 -22.19 -5.23 5.27
CA SER A 75 -23.65 -5.33 5.09
C SER A 75 -24.21 -4.50 3.94
N SER A 76 -23.46 -3.54 3.40
CA SER A 76 -23.85 -2.76 2.21
C SER A 76 -23.30 -3.31 0.89
N ARG A 77 -22.45 -4.35 0.95
CA ARG A 77 -21.94 -5.03 -0.25
C ARG A 77 -23.02 -5.87 -0.90
N GLY A 78 -22.90 -6.08 -2.21
CA GLY A 78 -23.66 -7.13 -2.88
C GLY A 78 -23.28 -8.49 -2.32
N HIS A 79 -24.23 -9.42 -2.23
CA HIS A 79 -23.99 -10.76 -1.74
C HIS A 79 -24.78 -11.77 -2.57
N SER A 80 -24.10 -12.83 -3.00
CA SER A 80 -24.70 -13.95 -3.71
C SER A 80 -24.13 -15.27 -3.19
N ASP A 81 -24.99 -16.25 -2.95
CA ASP A 81 -24.61 -17.63 -2.64
C ASP A 81 -25.25 -18.58 -3.66
N HIS A 82 -24.42 -19.12 -4.56
CA HIS A 82 -24.82 -20.06 -5.60
C HIS A 82 -24.63 -21.52 -5.19
N GLY A 83 -24.45 -21.79 -3.88
CA GLY A 83 -24.16 -23.10 -3.33
C GLY A 83 -22.70 -23.51 -3.48
N TRP A 84 -22.08 -23.31 -4.65
CA TRP A 84 -20.66 -23.59 -4.89
C TRP A 84 -19.76 -22.35 -4.72
N LEU A 85 -20.31 -21.16 -4.98
CA LEU A 85 -19.68 -19.85 -4.84
C LEU A 85 -20.46 -19.00 -3.84
N ASN A 86 -19.77 -18.49 -2.81
CA ASN A 86 -20.28 -17.46 -1.92
C ASN A 86 -19.41 -16.21 -2.09
N THR A 87 -19.99 -15.15 -2.64
CA THR A 87 -19.28 -13.96 -3.13
C THR A 87 -19.88 -12.68 -2.53
N TYR A 88 -19.00 -11.73 -2.20
CA TYR A 88 -19.36 -10.41 -1.72
C TYR A 88 -18.79 -9.33 -2.64
N HIS A 89 -19.65 -8.49 -3.21
CA HIS A 89 -19.31 -7.48 -4.19
C HIS A 89 -19.16 -6.11 -3.55
N SER A 90 -17.93 -5.58 -3.52
CA SER A 90 -17.69 -4.21 -3.03
C SER A 90 -18.03 -3.14 -4.08
N PHE A 91 -18.09 -3.53 -5.36
CA PHE A 91 -18.46 -2.69 -6.49
C PHE A 91 -19.49 -3.41 -7.35
N SER A 92 -20.33 -2.65 -8.07
CA SER A 92 -21.38 -3.17 -8.94
C SER A 92 -20.83 -4.22 -9.91
N PHE A 93 -21.34 -5.44 -9.84
CA PHE A 93 -20.85 -6.58 -10.59
C PHE A 93 -21.95 -7.62 -10.80
N ALA A 94 -21.92 -8.29 -11.96
CA ALA A 94 -22.96 -9.24 -12.37
C ALA A 94 -24.37 -8.63 -12.21
N ASP A 95 -25.29 -9.34 -11.57
CA ASP A 95 -26.69 -8.92 -11.38
C ASP A 95 -26.87 -7.92 -10.23
N TRP A 96 -25.82 -7.66 -9.43
CA TRP A 96 -25.88 -6.67 -8.35
C TRP A 96 -25.39 -5.30 -8.82
N TYR A 97 -26.26 -4.29 -8.73
CA TYR A 97 -25.98 -2.93 -9.18
C TYR A 97 -26.33 -1.89 -8.12
N ASP A 98 -25.36 -1.03 -7.82
CA ASP A 98 -25.51 0.20 -7.06
C ASP A 98 -24.67 1.31 -7.73
N PRO A 99 -25.30 2.38 -8.26
CA PRO A 99 -24.58 3.43 -8.98
C PRO A 99 -23.50 4.12 -8.14
N ARG A 100 -23.62 4.10 -6.81
CA ARG A 100 -22.65 4.68 -5.87
C ARG A 100 -21.34 3.88 -5.80
N PHE A 101 -21.40 2.60 -6.16
CA PHE A 101 -20.28 1.67 -6.13
C PHE A 101 -19.96 1.17 -7.55
N SER A 102 -20.06 2.04 -8.55
CA SER A 102 -19.77 1.69 -9.94
C SER A 102 -18.27 1.55 -10.21
N HIS A 103 -17.44 2.44 -9.65
CA HIS A 103 -15.98 2.38 -9.68
C HIS A 103 -15.39 3.35 -8.63
N PHE A 104 -14.08 3.27 -8.38
CA PHE A 104 -13.35 4.22 -7.54
C PHE A 104 -11.93 4.42 -8.07
N GLY A 105 -11.68 5.57 -8.72
CA GLY A 105 -10.49 5.70 -9.59
C GLY A 105 -10.56 4.67 -10.71
N SER A 106 -9.46 3.95 -10.96
CA SER A 106 -9.43 2.83 -11.89
C SER A 106 -9.99 1.51 -11.34
N LEU A 107 -10.18 1.38 -10.02
CA LEU A 107 -10.75 0.19 -9.38
C LEU A 107 -12.21 0.00 -9.81
N ARG A 108 -12.50 -1.15 -10.44
CA ARG A 108 -13.83 -1.46 -11.00
C ARG A 108 -14.54 -2.60 -10.28
N VAL A 109 -13.79 -3.61 -9.83
CA VAL A 109 -14.32 -4.80 -9.15
C VAL A 109 -13.44 -5.13 -7.96
N LEU A 110 -14.06 -5.49 -6.85
CA LEU A 110 -13.44 -6.15 -5.71
C LEU A 110 -14.48 -7.12 -5.14
N ASN A 111 -14.35 -8.39 -5.53
CA ASN A 111 -15.14 -9.47 -4.98
C ASN A 111 -14.31 -10.23 -3.95
N GLU A 112 -14.98 -10.68 -2.90
CA GLU A 112 -14.38 -11.57 -1.91
C GLU A 112 -15.08 -12.93 -1.99
N ASP A 113 -14.38 -13.90 -2.59
CA ASP A 113 -14.97 -15.12 -3.11
C ASP A 113 -14.55 -16.33 -2.28
N ARG A 114 -15.52 -17.21 -2.00
CA ARG A 114 -15.33 -18.52 -1.41
C ARG A 114 -15.86 -19.58 -2.36
N VAL A 115 -14.96 -20.41 -2.88
CA VAL A 115 -15.29 -21.44 -3.87
C VAL A 115 -15.09 -22.83 -3.25
N LYS A 116 -16.15 -23.64 -3.23
CA LYS A 116 -16.11 -24.99 -2.66
C LYS A 116 -15.17 -25.91 -3.44
N ALA A 117 -14.70 -26.96 -2.76
CA ALA A 117 -13.92 -28.04 -3.35
C ALA A 117 -14.56 -28.59 -4.64
N ASN A 118 -13.72 -28.96 -5.62
CA ASN A 118 -14.11 -29.52 -6.91
C ASN A 118 -15.10 -28.65 -7.71
N SER A 119 -15.07 -27.33 -7.51
CA SER A 119 -15.92 -26.37 -8.23
C SER A 119 -15.10 -25.16 -8.67
N GLY A 120 -15.68 -24.29 -9.50
CA GLY A 120 -14.95 -23.17 -10.04
C GLY A 120 -15.63 -22.52 -11.22
N PHE A 121 -14.93 -21.52 -11.74
CA PHE A 121 -15.32 -20.75 -12.90
C PHE A 121 -14.87 -21.51 -14.17
N PRO A 122 -15.80 -21.98 -15.01
CA PRO A 122 -15.46 -22.61 -16.28
C PRO A 122 -14.75 -21.60 -17.20
N THR A 123 -14.20 -22.08 -18.31
CA THR A 123 -13.51 -21.20 -19.27
C THR A 123 -14.40 -20.03 -19.69
N HIS A 124 -13.96 -18.81 -19.43
CA HIS A 124 -14.68 -17.59 -19.77
C HIS A 124 -13.72 -16.51 -20.29
N PRO A 125 -14.20 -15.63 -21.19
CA PRO A 125 -13.36 -14.60 -21.80
C PRO A 125 -13.32 -13.32 -20.97
N HIS A 126 -12.18 -12.62 -21.04
CA HIS A 126 -11.99 -11.26 -20.59
C HIS A 126 -11.36 -10.41 -21.69
N ARG A 127 -11.59 -9.10 -21.64
CA ARG A 127 -11.05 -8.14 -22.58
C ARG A 127 -10.93 -6.77 -21.90
N ASP A 128 -9.87 -6.02 -22.22
CA ASP A 128 -9.69 -4.62 -21.82
C ASP A 128 -9.79 -4.36 -20.29
N PHE A 129 -9.39 -5.32 -19.45
CA PHE A 129 -9.27 -5.16 -17.99
C PHE A 129 -7.95 -5.74 -17.48
N GLU A 130 -7.49 -5.22 -16.34
CA GLU A 130 -6.42 -5.81 -15.52
C GLU A 130 -7.07 -6.58 -14.38
N ILE A 131 -6.90 -7.89 -14.34
CA ILE A 131 -7.67 -8.81 -13.50
C ILE A 131 -6.71 -9.59 -12.63
N PHE A 132 -6.94 -9.64 -11.32
CA PHE A 132 -6.07 -10.41 -10.44
C PHE A 132 -6.78 -11.05 -9.26
N SER A 133 -6.32 -12.25 -8.96
CA SER A 133 -6.78 -13.12 -7.87
C SER A 133 -5.72 -13.12 -6.77
N TYR A 134 -6.05 -12.63 -5.56
CA TYR A 134 -5.18 -12.66 -4.39
C TYR A 134 -5.66 -13.69 -3.36
N ILE A 135 -4.87 -14.76 -3.16
CA ILE A 135 -5.31 -15.89 -2.34
C ILE A 135 -5.13 -15.60 -0.84
N LEU A 136 -6.24 -15.67 -0.12
CA LEU A 136 -6.28 -15.53 1.34
C LEU A 136 -6.15 -16.90 2.03
N SER A 137 -6.76 -17.96 1.50
CA SER A 137 -6.54 -19.33 2.00
C SER A 137 -6.99 -20.38 0.99
N GLY A 138 -6.51 -21.61 1.14
CA GLY A 138 -6.82 -22.72 0.23
C GLY A 138 -5.98 -22.69 -1.05
N GLU A 139 -6.47 -23.35 -2.09
CA GLU A 139 -5.79 -23.46 -3.39
C GLU A 139 -6.74 -23.09 -4.53
N LEU A 140 -6.28 -22.21 -5.43
CA LEU A 140 -6.97 -21.88 -6.68
C LEU A 140 -6.12 -22.31 -7.86
N THR A 141 -6.69 -23.08 -8.78
CA THR A 141 -6.01 -23.50 -10.00
C THR A 141 -6.45 -22.64 -11.18
N HIS A 142 -5.52 -21.86 -11.71
CA HIS A 142 -5.67 -21.10 -12.94
C HIS A 142 -5.20 -21.91 -14.16
N ARG A 143 -6.00 -21.90 -15.24
CA ARG A 143 -5.65 -22.43 -16.56
C ARG A 143 -6.03 -21.48 -17.68
N ASP A 144 -5.07 -21.15 -18.53
CA ASP A 144 -5.30 -20.53 -19.84
C ASP A 144 -6.12 -21.45 -20.75
N SER A 145 -6.96 -20.85 -21.61
CA SER A 145 -7.87 -21.56 -22.53
C SER A 145 -7.18 -22.48 -23.54
N MET A 146 -5.89 -22.28 -23.85
CA MET A 146 -5.15 -23.18 -24.74
C MET A 146 -4.71 -24.47 -24.06
N LEU A 147 -4.86 -24.61 -22.73
CA LEU A 147 -4.50 -25.81 -22.00
C LEU A 147 -5.70 -26.72 -21.77
N THR A 148 -5.49 -28.02 -22.00
CA THR A 148 -6.48 -29.07 -21.69
C THR A 148 -6.19 -29.67 -20.32
N LYS A 149 -7.22 -29.77 -19.47
CA LYS A 149 -7.15 -30.42 -18.16
C LYS A 149 -6.39 -31.76 -18.21
N GLY A 150 -5.35 -31.91 -17.40
CA GLY A 150 -4.52 -33.12 -17.31
C GLY A 150 -3.36 -33.17 -18.31
N LYS A 151 -3.23 -32.17 -19.19
CA LYS A 151 -2.08 -31.98 -20.09
C LYS A 151 -1.23 -30.78 -19.69
N GLU A 152 -1.41 -30.30 -18.46
CA GLU A 152 -0.55 -29.26 -17.93
C GLU A 152 0.85 -29.81 -17.69
N GLY A 153 1.86 -28.96 -17.92
CA GLY A 153 3.20 -29.22 -17.41
C GLY A 153 3.31 -28.86 -15.93
N GLY A 154 4.46 -28.33 -15.55
CA GLY A 154 4.64 -27.67 -14.26
C GLY A 154 3.97 -26.29 -14.19
N GLN A 155 4.17 -25.63 -13.05
CA GLN A 155 3.76 -24.23 -12.86
C GLN A 155 4.36 -23.35 -13.98
N SER A 156 3.53 -22.53 -14.59
CA SER A 156 3.87 -21.62 -15.69
C SER A 156 2.85 -20.48 -15.78
N ASP A 157 3.12 -19.49 -16.62
CA ASP A 157 2.17 -18.39 -16.88
C ASP A 157 0.80 -18.90 -17.37
N LYS A 158 0.77 -20.02 -18.09
CA LYS A 158 -0.47 -20.60 -18.63
C LYS A 158 -1.19 -21.53 -17.65
N PHE A 159 -0.49 -22.01 -16.62
CA PHE A 159 -1.04 -22.92 -15.62
C PHE A 159 -0.42 -22.69 -14.27
N TYR A 160 -1.24 -22.34 -13.28
CA TYR A 160 -0.74 -22.13 -11.93
C TYR A 160 -1.70 -22.67 -10.87
N ARG A 161 -1.20 -23.46 -9.92
CA ARG A 161 -1.89 -23.77 -8.66
C ARG A 161 -1.42 -22.78 -7.59
N MET A 162 -2.28 -21.83 -7.25
CA MET A 162 -2.01 -20.71 -6.38
C MET A 162 -2.40 -21.04 -4.94
N HIS A 163 -1.57 -20.66 -3.98
CA HIS A 163 -1.79 -20.83 -2.55
C HIS A 163 -1.79 -19.47 -1.83
N ARG A 164 -2.05 -19.48 -0.50
CA ARG A 164 -2.06 -18.25 0.32
C ARG A 164 -0.84 -17.37 0.03
N GLY A 165 -1.10 -16.10 -0.27
CA GLY A 165 -0.08 -15.11 -0.59
C GLY A 165 0.27 -15.01 -2.08
N ASP A 166 -0.17 -15.96 -2.90
CA ASP A 166 -0.02 -15.87 -4.35
C ASP A 166 -0.99 -14.86 -4.95
N VAL A 167 -0.51 -14.19 -5.99
CA VAL A 167 -1.29 -13.36 -6.89
C VAL A 167 -1.12 -13.89 -8.30
N GLN A 168 -2.23 -14.22 -8.94
CA GLN A 168 -2.31 -14.37 -10.38
C GLN A 168 -2.86 -13.07 -10.93
N PHE A 169 -2.26 -12.60 -12.00
CA PHE A 169 -2.62 -11.37 -12.66
C PHE A 169 -2.73 -11.63 -14.16
N THR A 170 -3.77 -11.07 -14.77
CA THR A 170 -4.12 -11.23 -16.17
C THR A 170 -4.40 -9.87 -16.78
N THR A 171 -3.63 -9.50 -17.81
CA THR A 171 -3.99 -8.41 -18.72
C THR A 171 -4.93 -8.97 -19.78
N GLY A 172 -6.18 -8.53 -19.78
CA GLY A 172 -7.21 -9.03 -20.71
C GLY A 172 -7.02 -8.54 -22.15
N GLY A 173 -6.58 -7.30 -22.33
CA GLY A 173 -6.07 -6.80 -23.61
C GLY A 173 -7.02 -7.01 -24.80
N THR A 174 -6.47 -7.46 -25.93
CA THR A 174 -7.22 -7.82 -27.15
C THR A 174 -8.21 -8.98 -26.98
N GLY A 175 -8.11 -9.72 -25.88
CA GLY A 175 -8.98 -10.83 -25.52
C GLY A 175 -8.17 -12.03 -25.05
N ILE A 176 -8.59 -12.61 -23.93
CA ILE A 176 -8.04 -13.84 -23.37
C ILE A 176 -9.15 -14.64 -22.72
N ALA A 177 -9.01 -15.96 -22.64
CA ALA A 177 -9.95 -16.80 -21.92
C ALA A 177 -9.20 -17.70 -20.96
N HIS A 178 -9.79 -17.94 -19.79
CA HIS A 178 -9.20 -18.76 -18.75
C HIS A 178 -10.26 -19.40 -17.87
N SER A 179 -9.83 -20.34 -17.04
CA SER A 179 -10.66 -20.97 -16.01
C SER A 179 -9.95 -20.93 -14.67
N GLU A 180 -10.75 -20.91 -13.60
CA GLU A 180 -10.27 -20.85 -12.22
C GLU A 180 -11.05 -21.87 -11.39
N PHE A 181 -10.39 -22.95 -10.97
CA PHE A 181 -11.02 -24.03 -10.22
C PHE A 181 -10.36 -24.26 -8.88
N ASN A 182 -11.19 -24.50 -7.86
CA ASN A 182 -10.74 -25.17 -6.66
C ASN A 182 -10.68 -26.67 -6.95
N GLU A 183 -9.50 -27.18 -7.27
CA GLU A 183 -9.27 -28.62 -7.50
C GLU A 183 -8.94 -29.39 -6.21
N HIS A 184 -9.02 -28.74 -5.04
CA HIS A 184 -8.86 -29.43 -3.76
C HIS A 184 -10.02 -30.40 -3.52
N LYS A 185 -9.73 -31.49 -2.81
CA LYS A 185 -10.71 -32.57 -2.58
C LYS A 185 -11.82 -32.19 -1.61
N SER A 186 -11.52 -31.35 -0.62
CA SER A 186 -12.39 -31.07 0.53
C SER A 186 -12.45 -29.61 0.96
N ASP A 187 -11.45 -28.82 0.63
CA ASP A 187 -11.24 -27.52 1.29
C ASP A 187 -11.75 -26.42 0.38
N THR A 188 -12.28 -25.37 1.00
CA THR A 188 -12.73 -24.17 0.28
C THR A 188 -11.53 -23.26 0.04
N VAL A 189 -11.48 -22.65 -1.15
CA VAL A 189 -10.53 -21.55 -1.42
C VAL A 189 -11.22 -20.22 -1.17
N HIS A 190 -10.50 -19.29 -0.56
CA HIS A 190 -10.94 -17.93 -0.24
C HIS A 190 -9.93 -16.93 -0.80
N PHE A 191 -10.40 -15.99 -1.61
CA PHE A 191 -9.53 -15.05 -2.31
C PHE A 191 -10.27 -13.75 -2.64
N LEU A 192 -9.51 -12.73 -3.03
CA LEU A 192 -10.05 -11.50 -3.60
C LEU A 192 -9.91 -11.53 -5.13
N GLN A 193 -10.98 -11.26 -5.85
CA GLN A 193 -11.01 -11.07 -7.30
C GLN A 193 -11.13 -9.57 -7.58
N ILE A 194 -10.10 -8.97 -8.16
CA ILE A 194 -9.94 -7.51 -8.26
C ILE A 194 -9.69 -7.10 -9.69
N TRP A 195 -10.47 -6.14 -10.19
CA TRP A 195 -10.34 -5.65 -11.56
C TRP A 195 -10.08 -4.15 -11.56
N ALA A 196 -9.13 -3.72 -12.39
CA ALA A 196 -8.85 -2.32 -12.67
C ALA A 196 -8.99 -2.03 -14.17
N THR A 197 -9.46 -0.82 -14.47
CA THR A 197 -9.53 -0.33 -15.85
C THR A 197 -8.14 0.14 -16.28
N PRO A 198 -7.54 -0.41 -17.36
CA PRO A 198 -6.25 0.03 -17.84
C PRO A 198 -6.35 1.41 -18.51
N TRP A 199 -5.23 2.14 -18.59
CA TRP A 199 -5.14 3.40 -19.33
C TRP A 199 -5.31 3.22 -20.85
N LYS A 200 -5.06 2.02 -21.38
CA LYS A 200 -5.17 1.69 -22.80
C LYS A 200 -5.96 0.42 -23.02
N ARG A 201 -6.76 0.42 -24.09
CA ARG A 201 -7.46 -0.77 -24.59
C ARG A 201 -6.59 -1.50 -25.61
N GLY A 202 -6.88 -2.78 -25.83
CA GLY A 202 -6.20 -3.58 -26.84
C GLY A 202 -4.74 -3.87 -26.49
N LEU A 203 -4.38 -3.84 -25.21
CA LEU A 203 -3.08 -4.29 -24.71
C LEU A 203 -2.81 -5.74 -25.12
N THR A 204 -1.54 -6.15 -25.13
CA THR A 204 -1.20 -7.55 -25.41
C THR A 204 -1.60 -8.40 -24.21
N PRO A 205 -2.40 -9.48 -24.39
CA PRO A 205 -2.81 -10.31 -23.26
C PRO A 205 -1.63 -11.03 -22.61
N ARG A 206 -1.59 -11.05 -21.29
CA ARG A 206 -0.48 -11.60 -20.51
C ARG A 206 -0.91 -12.13 -19.16
N TYR A 207 -0.13 -13.07 -18.64
CA TYR A 207 -0.23 -13.55 -17.28
C TYR A 207 1.02 -13.20 -16.48
N HIS A 208 0.84 -12.93 -15.19
CA HIS A 208 1.90 -12.87 -14.21
C HIS A 208 1.46 -13.66 -12.99
N THR A 209 2.39 -14.38 -12.35
CA THR A 209 2.13 -14.98 -11.04
C THR A 209 3.29 -14.70 -10.10
N ARG A 210 2.99 -14.30 -8.88
CA ARG A 210 4.00 -14.01 -7.87
C ARG A 210 3.50 -14.32 -6.45
N HIS A 211 4.41 -14.81 -5.62
CA HIS A 211 4.16 -15.10 -4.21
C HIS A 211 4.60 -13.93 -3.32
N PHE A 212 3.77 -13.59 -2.33
CA PHE A 212 4.07 -12.61 -1.29
C PHE A 212 3.86 -13.20 0.10
N SER A 213 4.95 -13.34 0.85
CA SER A 213 4.95 -14.12 2.08
C SER A 213 4.22 -13.43 3.23
N ASP A 214 3.64 -14.25 4.09
CA ASP A 214 2.93 -13.82 5.29
C ASP A 214 3.86 -13.16 6.32
N GLU A 215 5.13 -13.57 6.36
CA GLU A 215 6.18 -12.98 7.19
C GLU A 215 6.47 -11.55 6.75
N SER A 216 6.58 -11.33 5.44
CA SER A 216 6.80 -10.00 4.85
C SER A 216 5.63 -9.07 5.14
N LYS A 217 4.40 -9.57 5.00
CA LYS A 217 3.16 -8.84 5.31
C LYS A 217 3.03 -8.48 6.80
N ARG A 218 3.71 -9.19 7.70
CA ARG A 218 3.76 -8.87 9.14
C ARG A 218 4.78 -7.79 9.50
N GLN A 219 5.70 -7.45 8.61
CA GLN A 219 6.66 -6.36 8.82
C GLN A 219 6.14 -4.99 8.36
N GLY A 220 5.10 -4.98 7.53
CA GLY A 220 4.52 -3.76 6.97
C GLY A 220 3.63 -4.04 5.77
N PHE A 221 3.18 -2.99 5.10
CA PHE A 221 2.50 -3.11 3.81
C PHE A 221 3.47 -3.54 2.72
N VAL A 222 3.34 -4.78 2.27
CA VAL A 222 4.04 -5.32 1.10
C VAL A 222 3.32 -4.82 -0.15
N LYS A 223 4.03 -4.08 -1.01
CA LYS A 223 3.49 -3.70 -2.32
C LYS A 223 3.44 -4.94 -3.21
N ILE A 224 2.30 -5.15 -3.85
CA ILE A 224 2.01 -6.31 -4.68
C ILE A 224 1.97 -5.90 -6.15
N LEU A 225 1.25 -4.83 -6.47
CA LEU A 225 1.15 -4.26 -7.81
C LEU A 225 1.67 -2.83 -7.80
N SER A 226 2.31 -2.41 -8.89
CA SER A 226 2.61 -1.00 -9.15
C SER A 226 2.57 -0.71 -10.65
N PRO A 227 2.40 0.56 -11.06
CA PRO A 227 2.29 0.92 -12.47
C PRO A 227 3.44 0.38 -13.31
N LEU A 228 3.17 0.06 -14.57
CA LEU A 228 4.21 -0.15 -15.56
C LEU A 228 5.07 1.12 -15.67
N LYS A 229 6.39 0.98 -15.58
CA LYS A 229 7.37 2.08 -15.60
C LYS A 229 7.36 2.88 -16.90
N GLY A 230 6.99 2.24 -18.02
CA GLY A 230 6.80 2.92 -19.30
C GLY A 230 5.61 3.88 -19.31
N GLY A 231 4.68 3.75 -18.35
CA GLY A 231 3.47 4.55 -18.25
C GLY A 231 2.54 4.33 -19.45
N GLU A 232 1.63 5.29 -19.64
CA GLU A 232 0.67 5.24 -20.74
C GLU A 232 1.36 5.17 -22.11
N GLU A 233 2.45 5.91 -22.31
CA GLU A 233 3.19 5.95 -23.58
C GLU A 233 4.34 4.94 -23.69
N ALA A 234 4.20 3.79 -23.03
CA ALA A 234 5.18 2.72 -23.11
C ALA A 234 5.45 2.30 -24.57
N THR A 235 6.72 2.20 -24.92
CA THR A 235 7.15 1.62 -26.20
C THR A 235 6.88 0.12 -26.24
N ALA A 236 6.84 -0.48 -27.44
CA ALA A 236 6.66 -1.92 -27.58
C ALA A 236 7.71 -2.75 -26.82
N GLN A 237 8.92 -2.22 -26.66
CA GLN A 237 9.97 -2.85 -25.88
C GLN A 237 9.68 -2.75 -24.37
N GLN A 238 9.25 -1.60 -23.86
CA GLN A 238 8.85 -1.45 -22.45
C GLN A 238 7.62 -2.29 -22.09
N GLU A 239 6.66 -2.40 -23.01
CA GLU A 239 5.52 -3.32 -22.90
C GLU A 239 5.97 -4.77 -22.78
N LYS A 240 6.95 -5.18 -23.61
CA LYS A 240 7.55 -6.52 -23.55
C LYS A 240 8.30 -6.75 -22.25
N ASP A 241 9.12 -5.80 -21.82
CA ASP A 241 9.96 -5.90 -20.62
C ASP A 241 9.13 -5.91 -19.35
N ALA A 242 7.96 -5.25 -19.35
CA ALA A 242 7.01 -5.27 -18.24
C ALA A 242 7.61 -4.79 -16.91
N GLU A 243 8.50 -3.80 -16.95
CA GLU A 243 9.13 -3.32 -15.72
C GLU A 243 8.13 -2.54 -14.85
N PRO A 244 7.92 -2.91 -13.58
CA PRO A 244 7.14 -2.11 -12.66
C PRO A 244 7.93 -0.89 -12.18
N VAL A 245 7.22 0.17 -11.75
CA VAL A 245 7.85 1.34 -11.09
C VAL A 245 8.49 0.94 -9.76
N ILE A 246 7.80 0.12 -8.96
CA ILE A 246 8.33 -0.42 -7.71
C ILE A 246 8.94 -1.80 -8.00
N PRO A 247 10.25 -2.01 -7.75
CA PRO A 247 10.87 -3.31 -7.92
C PRO A 247 10.11 -4.40 -7.16
N ASP A 248 10.15 -5.61 -7.69
CA ASP A 248 9.55 -6.79 -7.08
C ASP A 248 8.02 -6.79 -6.95
N THR A 249 7.33 -5.88 -7.63
CA THR A 249 5.87 -5.89 -7.79
C THR A 249 5.46 -6.46 -9.16
N ILE A 250 4.16 -6.69 -9.35
CA ILE A 250 3.57 -7.00 -10.65
C ILE A 250 3.24 -5.67 -11.36
N PRO A 251 3.70 -5.46 -12.62
CA PRO A 251 3.35 -4.27 -13.39
C PRO A 251 1.86 -4.25 -13.73
N ILE A 252 1.21 -3.09 -13.61
CA ILE A 252 -0.17 -2.87 -14.05
C ILE A 252 -0.25 -1.67 -15.00
N HIS A 253 -1.10 -1.75 -16.04
CA HIS A 253 -1.32 -0.66 -16.98
C HIS A 253 -2.34 0.36 -16.45
N ALA A 254 -2.20 0.76 -15.19
CA ALA A 254 -3.00 1.79 -14.54
C ALA A 254 -2.14 2.54 -13.51
N ASP A 255 -2.50 3.79 -13.19
CA ASP A 255 -1.95 4.45 -12.00
C ASP A 255 -2.60 3.83 -10.74
N PHE A 256 -2.10 2.65 -10.37
CA PHE A 256 -2.68 1.77 -9.38
C PHE A 256 -1.56 1.06 -8.60
N VAL A 257 -1.62 1.13 -7.28
CA VAL A 257 -0.75 0.40 -6.37
C VAL A 257 -1.61 -0.43 -5.42
N MET A 258 -1.36 -1.73 -5.36
CA MET A 258 -1.93 -2.59 -4.34
C MET A 258 -0.87 -2.93 -3.30
N ALA A 259 -1.25 -2.94 -2.04
CA ALA A 259 -0.45 -3.52 -0.98
C ALA A 259 -1.29 -4.36 -0.02
N ALA A 260 -0.66 -5.30 0.68
CA ALA A 260 -1.28 -6.05 1.75
C ALA A 260 -0.40 -6.06 3.01
N GLY A 261 -1.02 -6.07 4.18
CA GLY A 261 -0.35 -6.15 5.47
C GLY A 261 -1.16 -7.00 6.44
N ILE A 262 -0.47 -7.66 7.37
CA ILE A 262 -1.08 -8.42 8.46
C ILE A 262 -0.61 -7.79 9.76
N ILE A 263 -1.52 -7.05 10.39
CA ILE A 263 -1.22 -6.17 11.51
C ILE A 263 -1.59 -6.89 12.80
N GLU A 264 -0.59 -7.24 13.62
CA GLU A 264 -0.83 -7.83 14.94
C GLU A 264 -1.68 -6.90 15.84
N PRO A 265 -2.43 -7.44 16.82
CA PRO A 265 -3.20 -6.65 17.76
C PRO A 265 -2.42 -5.46 18.35
N SER A 266 -3.05 -4.28 18.39
CA SER A 266 -2.46 -3.03 18.88
C SER A 266 -1.22 -2.53 18.11
N LYS A 267 -0.84 -3.15 16.99
CA LYS A 267 0.18 -2.62 16.08
C LYS A 267 -0.46 -1.69 15.05
N LYS A 268 0.39 -0.86 14.45
CA LYS A 268 0.01 0.12 13.44
C LYS A 268 0.99 0.10 12.28
N PHE A 269 0.48 0.05 11.06
CA PHE A 269 1.24 0.29 9.84
C PHE A 269 0.90 1.66 9.25
N GLU A 270 1.87 2.22 8.53
CA GLU A 270 1.72 3.49 7.82
C GLU A 270 1.79 3.23 6.32
N TRP A 271 0.85 3.81 5.58
CA TRP A 271 0.81 3.84 4.13
C TRP A 271 1.07 5.27 3.66
N THR A 272 2.04 5.42 2.75
CA THR A 272 2.23 6.68 2.03
C THR A 272 1.43 6.59 0.74
N VAL A 273 0.45 7.49 0.58
CA VAL A 273 -0.43 7.54 -0.59
C VAL A 273 0.40 7.64 -1.88
N GLY A 274 0.00 6.88 -2.89
CA GLY A 274 0.76 6.63 -4.12
C GLY A 274 1.84 5.55 -4.01
N GLY A 275 2.10 5.00 -2.81
CA GLY A 275 3.03 3.88 -2.59
C GLY A 275 4.50 4.16 -2.92
N GLY A 276 4.85 5.41 -3.28
CA GLY A 276 6.14 5.79 -3.85
C GLY A 276 6.26 5.56 -5.37
N ALA A 277 5.16 5.20 -6.05
CA ALA A 277 5.15 4.94 -7.49
C ALA A 277 4.77 6.16 -8.35
N THR A 278 4.25 7.21 -7.73
CA THR A 278 3.62 8.34 -8.42
C THR A 278 3.68 9.60 -7.56
N GLU A 279 3.70 10.75 -8.23
CA GLU A 279 3.58 12.09 -7.60
C GLU A 279 2.22 12.73 -7.88
N GLN A 280 1.27 11.98 -8.45
CA GLN A 280 -0.05 12.51 -8.80
C GLN A 280 -0.85 13.01 -7.58
N THR A 281 -1.63 14.06 -7.83
CA THR A 281 -2.59 14.63 -6.86
C THR A 281 -3.98 14.08 -7.11
N LYS A 282 -4.92 14.25 -6.15
CA LYS A 282 -6.31 13.75 -6.24
C LYS A 282 -6.42 12.21 -6.29
N ARG A 283 -5.59 11.54 -5.51
CA ARG A 283 -5.63 10.09 -5.35
C ARG A 283 -6.85 9.64 -4.54
N LYS A 284 -7.18 8.39 -4.76
CA LYS A 284 -8.27 7.64 -4.14
C LYS A 284 -7.69 6.37 -3.54
N VAL A 285 -7.93 6.12 -2.26
CA VAL A 285 -7.46 4.89 -1.60
C VAL A 285 -8.65 4.13 -1.04
N TYR A 286 -8.81 2.89 -1.47
CA TYR A 286 -9.76 1.96 -0.87
C TYR A 286 -9.00 1.01 0.05
N VAL A 287 -9.34 1.01 1.34
CA VAL A 287 -8.80 0.05 2.32
C VAL A 287 -9.86 -1.02 2.55
N HIS A 288 -9.48 -2.29 2.47
CA HIS A 288 -10.35 -3.45 2.71
C HIS A 288 -9.79 -4.30 3.85
N VAL A 289 -10.65 -4.77 4.76
CA VAL A 289 -10.30 -5.80 5.75
C VAL A 289 -10.98 -7.10 5.32
N PRO A 290 -10.28 -8.07 4.71
CA PRO A 290 -10.92 -9.31 4.27
C PRO A 290 -11.48 -10.12 5.45
N MET A 291 -12.54 -10.90 5.22
CA MET A 291 -13.19 -11.73 6.25
C MET A 291 -12.38 -13.00 6.50
N THR A 292 -11.33 -12.87 7.32
CA THR A 292 -10.37 -13.92 7.66
C THR A 292 -10.54 -14.40 9.10
N LYS A 293 -9.94 -13.70 10.06
CA LYS A 293 -9.84 -14.12 11.48
C LYS A 293 -10.56 -13.18 12.45
N GLY A 294 -11.58 -12.43 12.01
CA GLY A 294 -12.28 -11.49 12.89
C GLY A 294 -11.51 -10.20 13.18
N GLY A 295 -10.51 -9.87 12.35
CA GLY A 295 -9.68 -8.69 12.50
C GLY A 295 -10.49 -7.40 12.38
N LYS A 296 -10.06 -6.36 13.10
CA LYS A 296 -10.63 -5.01 13.00
C LYS A 296 -9.51 -3.99 12.86
N ALA A 297 -9.79 -2.90 12.17
CA ALA A 297 -8.82 -1.85 11.93
C ALA A 297 -9.41 -0.47 12.19
N LYS A 298 -8.59 0.42 12.75
CA LYS A 298 -8.85 1.85 12.82
C LYS A 298 -7.98 2.57 11.80
N ILE A 299 -8.60 3.34 10.92
CA ILE A 299 -7.92 4.14 9.90
C ILE A 299 -7.83 5.58 10.39
N ARG A 300 -6.64 6.17 10.27
CA ARG A 300 -6.37 7.57 10.60
C ARG A 300 -5.70 8.28 9.44
N LEU A 301 -6.12 9.52 9.21
CA LEU A 301 -5.51 10.41 8.24
C LEU A 301 -4.81 11.55 8.98
N ASP A 302 -3.48 11.66 8.83
CA ASP A 302 -2.65 12.64 9.55
C ASP A 302 -2.93 12.71 11.06
N GLY A 303 -3.16 11.56 11.70
CA GLY A 303 -3.38 11.46 13.14
C GLY A 303 -4.80 11.79 13.63
N ARG A 304 -5.75 12.11 12.72
CA ARG A 304 -7.18 12.23 13.07
C ARG A 304 -7.85 10.85 13.08
N GLU A 305 -8.76 10.62 14.04
CA GLU A 305 -9.55 9.38 14.10
C GLU A 305 -10.76 9.48 13.20
N ASP A 306 -10.80 8.72 12.09
CA ASP A 306 -11.80 8.96 11.06
C ASP A 306 -12.54 7.70 10.56
N SER A 307 -12.18 6.46 10.96
CA SER A 307 -13.07 5.29 10.82
C SER A 307 -12.57 4.04 11.56
N GLU A 308 -13.46 3.32 12.24
CA GLU A 308 -13.26 1.92 12.64
C GLU A 308 -14.00 1.00 11.65
N ILE A 309 -13.29 0.01 11.13
CA ILE A 309 -13.78 -0.99 10.20
C ILE A 309 -13.45 -2.39 10.72
N GLN A 310 -14.30 -3.36 10.43
CA GLN A 310 -14.10 -4.76 10.81
C GLN A 310 -14.00 -5.64 9.57
N GLU A 311 -13.76 -6.93 9.78
CA GLU A 311 -13.73 -7.89 8.69
C GLU A 311 -14.95 -7.78 7.75
N GLY A 312 -14.66 -7.80 6.45
CA GLY A 312 -15.61 -7.57 5.36
C GLY A 312 -15.94 -6.11 5.08
N ASP A 313 -15.64 -5.18 5.99
CA ASP A 313 -15.76 -3.76 5.71
C ASP A 313 -14.56 -3.27 4.88
N GLY A 314 -14.79 -2.16 4.17
CA GLY A 314 -13.75 -1.31 3.66
C GLY A 314 -13.95 0.15 4.04
N ALA A 315 -13.11 1.02 3.48
CA ALA A 315 -13.23 2.47 3.60
C ALA A 315 -12.77 3.14 2.31
N PHE A 316 -13.57 4.08 1.82
CA PHE A 316 -13.19 5.00 0.75
C PHE A 316 -12.47 6.20 1.36
N ILE A 317 -11.20 6.39 1.00
CA ILE A 317 -10.42 7.58 1.32
C ILE A 317 -10.27 8.39 0.04
N ASP A 318 -10.89 9.57 0.01
CA ASP A 318 -10.92 10.45 -1.16
C ASP A 318 -10.33 11.81 -0.83
N GLY A 319 -9.88 12.53 -1.87
CA GLY A 319 -9.28 13.86 -1.73
C GLY A 319 -7.90 13.85 -1.11
N VAL A 320 -7.14 12.76 -1.24
CA VAL A 320 -5.74 12.67 -0.81
C VAL A 320 -4.79 12.88 -2.00
N ASN A 321 -3.52 13.08 -1.73
CA ASN A 321 -2.47 13.29 -2.72
C ASN A 321 -1.32 12.32 -2.48
N ALA A 322 -0.53 12.04 -3.51
CA ALA A 322 0.71 11.30 -3.33
C ALA A 322 1.58 11.95 -2.24
N GLY A 323 2.09 11.13 -1.31
CA GLY A 323 2.86 11.57 -0.15
C GLY A 323 2.06 11.76 1.14
N ASP A 324 0.73 11.89 1.08
CA ASP A 324 -0.13 11.94 2.28
C ASP A 324 -0.02 10.63 3.07
N ARG A 325 -0.20 10.68 4.41
CA ARG A 325 0.03 9.52 5.27
C ARG A 325 -1.28 8.96 5.84
N LEU A 326 -1.55 7.69 5.54
CA LEU A 326 -2.59 6.91 6.19
C LEU A 326 -1.94 6.04 7.27
N ALA A 327 -2.56 6.00 8.45
CA ALA A 327 -2.23 5.03 9.48
C ALA A 327 -3.36 4.02 9.61
N VAL A 328 -3.02 2.74 9.63
CA VAL A 328 -3.95 1.64 9.88
C VAL A 328 -3.48 0.89 11.12
N GLU A 329 -4.30 0.91 12.16
CA GLU A 329 -4.03 0.24 13.43
C GLU A 329 -4.95 -0.98 13.56
N SER A 330 -4.41 -2.14 13.92
CA SER A 330 -5.23 -3.28 14.31
C SER A 330 -5.83 -3.01 15.69
N ILE A 331 -7.15 -3.08 15.79
CA ILE A 331 -7.89 -2.89 17.03
C ILE A 331 -8.59 -4.20 17.43
N GLY A 332 -8.65 -4.51 18.72
CA GLY A 332 -9.19 -5.77 19.24
C GLY A 332 -8.13 -6.86 19.38
N GLU A 333 -8.58 -8.11 19.49
CA GLU A 333 -7.75 -9.26 19.91
C GLU A 333 -7.15 -10.07 18.75
N ALA A 334 -7.67 -9.93 17.52
CA ALA A 334 -7.22 -10.66 16.34
C ALA A 334 -6.29 -9.80 15.47
N GLU A 335 -5.39 -10.45 14.73
CA GLU A 335 -4.63 -9.77 13.68
C GLU A 335 -5.57 -9.25 12.57
N ALA A 336 -5.31 -8.05 12.07
CA ALA A 336 -6.04 -7.49 10.94
C ALA A 336 -5.24 -7.70 9.66
N GLU A 337 -5.71 -8.59 8.78
CA GLU A 337 -5.25 -8.62 7.39
C GLU A 337 -5.92 -7.44 6.66
N VAL A 338 -5.13 -6.59 6.01
CA VAL A 338 -5.58 -5.35 5.39
C VAL A 338 -5.01 -5.28 3.98
N VAL A 339 -5.87 -4.96 3.02
CA VAL A 339 -5.49 -4.66 1.63
C VAL A 339 -5.71 -3.18 1.37
N VAL A 340 -4.73 -2.54 0.74
CA VAL A 340 -4.77 -1.14 0.31
C VAL A 340 -4.77 -1.11 -1.22
N LEU A 341 -5.78 -0.48 -1.81
CA LEU A 341 -5.93 -0.28 -3.25
C LEU A 341 -5.86 1.24 -3.52
N ASP A 342 -4.72 1.71 -3.97
CA ASP A 342 -4.39 3.12 -4.14
C ASP A 342 -4.36 3.48 -5.63
N THR A 343 -5.22 4.41 -6.05
CA THR A 343 -5.53 4.63 -7.46
C THR A 343 -5.83 6.11 -7.77
N ALA A 344 -5.77 6.49 -9.04
CA ALA A 344 -6.16 7.81 -9.54
C ALA A 344 -7.52 7.77 -10.25
#